data_AF-A0A1I4SRC4-F1
#
_entry.id   AF-A0A1I4SRC4-F1
#
_cell.length_a   1.000
_cell.length_b   1.000
_cell.length_c   1.000
_cell.angle_alpha   90.00
_cell.angle_beta   90.00
_cell.angle_gamma   90.00
#
_symmetry.space_group_name_H-M   'P 1'
#
loop_
_entity.id
_entity.type
_entity.pdbx_description
1 polymer ?
#
loop_
_entity_poly.entity_id
_entity_poly.type
_entity_poly.pdbx_seq_one_letter_code
_entity_poly.pdbx_strand_id
1 'polypeptide(L)'
;MLDITTLILVLAVTSLVSVVGLLVASQLNPQVRAIHYWAGALAVFIVGLVLQASSPPLPLWISAVVITQAYAFIWWGTRVYGRAGNAGRPELVLAAFLVVQGLVFYFLRDSLRFSVIFHSLAVLLCSALVVHEIWRLQLAQRALVWSWSVLWAIHALVYLRRILLYLFDNDFIAAQSLQDAVTVEAINYLEGIGFIYAYSLLCVIFTTLRLQEKLRLQATRDPLTNLLNRRAFEEAAVPLLCAVTRGAPPLSLLVFDLDHFKAVNDTHGHKVGDLVLKRFAGQLQASARPGDLVCRLGGEEFVLLLVDADQAQATRVAERIRHKWQESLWLVTLCRSAARCLSASFRLPGWTMKPFTACSTGLTVRYIRPSRVVATRLLAHLFEPVTVSWRSQMSSCLCPLNLHRAPLWGLR
;
A
#
# COMPACT_ATOMS: atom_id res chain seq x y z
N MET A 1 33.73 -3.46 37.01
CA MET A 1 34.29 -3.64 35.66
C MET A 1 33.23 -4.31 34.80
N LEU A 2 33.00 -3.84 33.57
CA LEU A 2 32.09 -4.50 32.63
C LEU A 2 32.74 -5.81 32.16
N ASP A 3 32.07 -6.93 32.41
CA ASP A 3 32.52 -8.24 31.95
C ASP A 3 31.94 -8.52 30.55
N ILE A 4 32.80 -9.00 29.63
CA ILE A 4 32.42 -9.24 28.23
C ILE A 4 31.41 -10.37 28.13
N THR A 5 31.56 -11.41 28.94
CA THR A 5 30.63 -12.56 28.95
C THR A 5 29.23 -12.11 29.33
N THR A 6 29.12 -11.23 30.33
CA THR A 6 27.87 -10.61 30.74
C THR A 6 27.25 -9.78 29.61
N LEU A 7 28.05 -8.99 28.88
CA LEU A 7 27.56 -8.21 27.74
C LEU A 7 27.07 -9.10 26.58
N ILE A 8 27.78 -10.19 26.26
CA ILE A 8 27.36 -11.18 25.27
C ILE A 8 26.02 -11.80 25.66
N LEU A 9 25.87 -12.19 26.94
CA LEU A 9 24.64 -12.78 27.46
C LEU A 9 23.45 -11.81 27.33
N VAL A 10 23.62 -10.56 27.76
CA VAL A 10 22.57 -9.53 27.65
C VAL A 10 22.18 -9.32 26.19
N LEU A 11 23.16 -9.21 25.29
CA LEU A 11 22.91 -9.07 23.86
C LEU A 11 22.17 -10.28 23.27
N ALA A 12 22.53 -11.50 23.68
CA ALA A 12 21.85 -12.72 23.24
C ALA A 12 20.39 -12.77 23.72
N VAL A 13 20.13 -12.39 24.98
CA VAL A 13 18.77 -12.33 25.53
C VAL A 13 17.94 -11.25 24.82
N THR A 14 18.49 -10.05 24.61
CA THR A 14 17.83 -8.99 23.84
C THR A 14 17.50 -9.43 22.41
N SER A 15 18.43 -10.14 21.76
CA SER A 15 18.22 -10.72 20.43
C SER A 15 17.11 -11.76 20.45
N LEU A 16 17.05 -12.61 21.46
CA LEU A 16 16.00 -13.64 21.61
C LEU A 16 14.62 -13.02 21.75
N VAL A 17 14.46 -12.00 22.61
CA VAL A 17 13.21 -11.26 22.75
C VAL A 17 12.78 -10.66 21.41
N SER A 18 13.74 -10.10 20.66
CA SER A 18 13.49 -9.53 19.34
C SER A 18 13.08 -10.59 18.31
N VAL A 19 13.71 -11.76 18.29
CA VAL A 19 13.31 -12.91 17.45
C VAL A 19 11.87 -13.30 17.74
N VAL A 20 11.51 -13.49 19.02
CA VAL A 20 10.14 -13.85 19.41
C VAL A 20 9.15 -12.77 18.95
N GLY A 21 9.46 -11.49 19.15
CA GLY A 21 8.64 -10.37 18.69
C GLY A 21 8.43 -10.36 17.18
N LEU A 22 9.49 -10.58 16.40
CA LEU A 22 9.40 -10.66 14.94
C LEU A 22 8.64 -11.91 14.46
N LEU A 23 8.78 -13.05 15.14
CA LEU A 23 8.01 -14.26 14.82
C LEU A 23 6.52 -14.08 15.13
N VAL A 24 6.15 -13.45 16.24
CA VAL A 24 4.75 -13.09 16.53
C VAL A 24 4.22 -12.13 15.46
N ALA A 25 4.97 -11.09 15.13
CA ALA A 25 4.60 -10.17 14.05
C ALA A 25 4.47 -10.88 12.69
N SER A 26 5.23 -11.95 12.45
CA SER A 26 5.14 -12.77 11.23
C SER A 26 3.84 -13.57 11.15
N GLN A 27 3.36 -14.08 12.29
CA GLN A 27 2.08 -14.79 12.37
C GLN A 27 0.91 -13.83 12.17
N LEU A 28 1.02 -12.59 12.66
CA LEU A 28 0.03 -11.54 12.43
C LEU A 28 0.05 -11.01 10.99
N ASN A 29 1.19 -11.06 10.32
CA ASN A 29 1.41 -10.51 8.98
C ASN A 29 2.05 -11.53 8.02
N PRO A 30 1.42 -12.70 7.76
CA PRO A 30 2.05 -13.81 7.03
C PRO A 30 2.40 -13.47 5.57
N GLN A 31 1.84 -12.39 5.06
CA GLN A 31 2.04 -11.91 3.70
C GLN A 31 3.41 -11.23 3.52
N VAL A 32 4.04 -10.75 4.60
CA VAL A 32 5.32 -10.04 4.54
C VAL A 32 6.46 -11.03 4.74
N ARG A 33 6.91 -11.68 3.66
CA ARG A 33 7.95 -12.72 3.73
C ARG A 33 9.29 -12.25 4.32
N ALA A 34 9.61 -10.97 4.18
CA ALA A 34 10.87 -10.38 4.66
C ALA A 34 11.13 -10.60 6.16
N ILE A 35 10.07 -10.64 6.97
CA ILE A 35 10.20 -10.74 8.43
C ILE A 35 10.86 -12.05 8.86
N HIS A 36 10.66 -13.15 8.12
CA HIS A 36 11.30 -14.43 8.42
C HIS A 36 12.82 -14.37 8.21
N TYR A 37 13.29 -13.59 7.25
CA TYR A 37 14.72 -13.38 7.03
C TYR A 37 15.34 -12.51 8.12
N TRP A 38 14.63 -11.46 8.55
CA TRP A 38 15.08 -10.60 9.65
C TRP A 38 15.09 -11.35 11.00
N ALA A 39 14.05 -12.14 11.28
CA ALA A 39 14.04 -13.01 12.46
C ALA A 39 15.12 -14.10 12.38
N GLY A 40 15.29 -14.72 11.20
CA GLY A 40 16.33 -15.70 10.94
C GLY A 40 17.74 -15.13 11.12
N ALA A 41 17.97 -13.88 10.71
CA ALA A 41 19.23 -13.18 10.93
C ALA A 41 19.56 -13.07 12.42
N LEU A 42 18.59 -12.61 13.23
CA LEU A 42 18.78 -12.50 14.68
C LEU A 42 18.95 -13.87 15.34
N ALA A 43 18.30 -14.92 14.85
CA ALA A 43 18.51 -16.28 15.32
C ALA A 43 19.94 -16.78 15.02
N VAL A 44 20.44 -16.55 13.80
CA VAL A 44 21.83 -16.85 13.41
C VAL A 44 22.81 -16.04 14.28
N PHE A 45 22.51 -14.77 14.54
CA PHE A 45 23.31 -13.92 15.42
C PHE A 45 23.40 -14.49 16.84
N ILE A 46 22.28 -14.95 17.43
CA ILE A 46 22.26 -15.61 18.74
C ILE A 46 23.15 -16.85 18.76
N VAL A 47 23.09 -17.70 17.73
CA VAL A 47 23.97 -18.88 17.63
C VAL A 47 25.43 -18.44 17.66
N GLY A 48 25.78 -17.39 16.93
CA GLY A 48 27.13 -16.81 16.94
C GLY A 48 27.56 -16.32 18.33
N LEU A 49 26.69 -15.62 19.06
CA LEU A 49 26.96 -15.16 20.43
C LEU A 49 27.14 -16.32 21.42
N VAL A 50 26.31 -17.37 21.30
CA VAL A 50 26.43 -18.58 22.14
C VAL A 50 27.75 -19.30 21.87
N LEU A 51 28.15 -19.43 20.61
CA LEU A 51 29.45 -19.99 20.24
C LEU A 51 30.60 -19.15 20.81
N GLN A 52 30.47 -17.82 20.79
CA GLN A 52 31.48 -16.91 21.33
C GLN A 52 31.61 -16.99 22.86
N ALA A 53 30.50 -17.21 23.57
CA ALA A 53 30.46 -17.36 25.03
C ALA A 53 30.64 -18.81 25.51
N SER A 54 30.97 -19.74 24.62
CA SER A 54 31.12 -21.16 24.96
C SER A 54 32.28 -21.39 25.93
N SER A 55 32.11 -22.39 26.81
CA SER A 55 33.15 -22.86 27.74
C SER A 55 33.29 -24.38 27.62
N PRO A 56 34.46 -24.91 27.19
CA PRO A 56 35.69 -24.19 26.83
C PRO A 56 35.53 -23.30 25.58
N PRO A 57 36.32 -22.22 25.45
CA PRO A 57 36.17 -21.27 24.35
C PRO A 57 36.52 -21.92 23.02
N LEU A 58 35.59 -21.81 22.08
CA LEU A 58 35.84 -22.16 20.67
C LEU A 58 36.75 -21.12 20.00
N PRO A 59 37.44 -21.48 18.91
CA PRO A 59 38.18 -20.51 18.10
C PRO A 59 37.27 -19.35 17.65
N LEU A 60 37.69 -18.12 17.94
CA LEU A 60 36.90 -16.88 17.71
C LEU A 60 36.41 -16.74 16.27
N TRP A 61 37.19 -17.23 15.31
CA TRP A 61 36.82 -17.15 13.89
C TRP A 61 35.51 -17.90 13.58
N ILE A 62 35.17 -18.97 14.34
CA ILE A 62 33.94 -19.74 14.16
C ILE A 62 32.73 -18.87 14.51
N SER A 63 32.72 -18.26 15.70
CA SER A 63 31.63 -17.37 16.09
C SER A 63 31.59 -16.13 15.20
N ALA A 64 32.73 -15.56 14.81
CA ALA A 64 32.81 -14.39 13.94
C ALA A 64 32.17 -14.64 12.56
N VAL A 65 32.40 -15.80 11.94
CA VAL A 65 31.75 -16.20 10.68
C VAL A 65 30.24 -16.25 10.85
N VAL A 66 29.74 -16.89 11.91
CA VAL A 66 28.30 -17.05 12.16
C VAL A 66 27.65 -15.69 12.44
N ILE A 67 28.27 -14.86 13.28
CA ILE A 67 27.80 -13.49 13.57
C ILE A 67 27.74 -12.66 12.30
N THR A 68 28.80 -12.70 11.47
CA THR A 68 28.85 -11.93 10.22
C THR A 68 27.80 -12.41 9.20
N GLN A 69 27.48 -13.71 9.18
CA GLN A 69 26.44 -14.26 8.32
C GLN A 69 25.06 -13.64 8.59
N ALA A 70 24.76 -13.24 9.82
CA ALA A 70 23.49 -12.60 10.16
C ALA A 70 23.24 -11.34 9.31
N TYR A 71 24.28 -10.54 9.03
CA TYR A 71 24.15 -9.33 8.21
C TYR A 71 23.75 -9.61 6.76
N ALA A 72 24.23 -10.73 6.18
CA ALA A 72 23.82 -11.17 4.86
C ALA A 72 22.33 -11.54 4.82
N PHE A 73 21.81 -12.17 5.88
CA PHE A 73 20.37 -12.43 6.02
C PHE A 73 19.57 -11.14 6.15
N ILE A 74 20.06 -10.15 6.92
CA ILE A 74 19.40 -8.84 7.05
C ILE A 74 19.32 -8.15 5.69
N TRP A 75 20.44 -8.06 4.97
CA TRP A 75 20.49 -7.48 3.64
C TRP A 75 19.54 -8.19 2.67
N TRP A 76 19.55 -9.52 2.65
CA TRP A 76 18.63 -10.27 1.80
C TRP A 76 17.17 -10.04 2.17
N GLY A 77 16.84 -10.02 3.46
CA GLY A 77 15.49 -9.72 3.96
C GLY A 77 14.99 -8.36 3.50
N THR A 78 15.85 -7.33 3.54
CA THR A 78 15.52 -5.98 3.02
C THR A 78 15.26 -6.01 1.52
N ARG A 79 16.04 -6.79 0.76
CA ARG A 79 15.82 -7.01 -0.67
C ARG A 79 14.48 -7.71 -0.96
N VAL A 80 14.14 -8.73 -0.17
CA VAL A 80 12.86 -9.45 -0.25
C VAL A 80 11.70 -8.49 0.01
N TYR A 81 11.85 -7.60 1.00
CA TYR A 81 10.85 -6.57 1.29
C TYR A 81 10.62 -5.64 0.07
N GLY A 82 11.70 -5.06 -0.47
CA GLY A 82 11.62 -4.16 -1.61
C GLY A 82 11.07 -4.79 -2.89
N ARG A 83 11.32 -6.07 -3.11
CA ARG A 83 10.85 -6.83 -4.28
C ARG A 83 9.54 -7.58 -4.06
N ALA A 84 8.75 -7.17 -3.06
CA ALA A 84 7.45 -7.76 -2.75
C ALA A 84 7.47 -9.31 -2.58
N GLY A 85 8.56 -9.85 -2.04
CA GLY A 85 8.71 -11.30 -1.86
C GLY A 85 9.33 -12.06 -3.03
N ASN A 86 9.67 -11.40 -4.14
CA ASN A 86 10.18 -12.03 -5.36
C ASN A 86 11.68 -11.76 -5.60
N ALA A 87 12.50 -11.88 -4.56
CA ALA A 87 13.95 -11.63 -4.65
C ALA A 87 14.76 -12.83 -5.18
N GLY A 88 14.10 -13.93 -5.57
CA GLY A 88 14.73 -15.19 -5.94
C GLY A 88 15.08 -16.06 -4.72
N ARG A 89 15.88 -17.08 -4.98
CA ARG A 89 16.34 -18.08 -4.01
C ARG A 89 17.65 -17.62 -3.33
N PRO A 90 17.65 -17.31 -2.00
CA PRO A 90 18.82 -16.78 -1.31
C PRO A 90 19.98 -17.75 -1.17
N GLU A 91 19.70 -19.05 -1.26
CA GLU A 91 20.54 -20.12 -0.71
C GLU A 91 21.95 -20.07 -1.30
N LEU A 92 22.07 -19.88 -2.62
CA LEU A 92 23.36 -19.77 -3.30
C LEU A 92 24.14 -18.51 -2.90
N VAL A 93 23.46 -17.37 -2.76
CA VAL A 93 24.11 -16.10 -2.40
C VAL A 93 24.59 -16.14 -0.96
N LEU A 94 23.74 -16.63 -0.05
CA LEU A 94 24.09 -16.76 1.36
C LEU A 94 25.17 -17.82 1.58
N ALA A 95 25.14 -18.93 0.84
CA ALA A 95 26.18 -19.97 0.89
C ALA A 95 27.51 -19.47 0.31
N ALA A 96 27.49 -18.76 -0.82
CA ALA A 96 28.70 -18.17 -1.39
C ALA A 96 29.32 -17.15 -0.41
N PHE A 97 28.50 -16.28 0.19
CA PHE A 97 28.95 -15.36 1.22
C PHE A 97 29.57 -16.10 2.42
N LEU A 98 28.91 -17.16 2.91
CA LEU A 98 29.41 -18.00 4.01
C LEU A 98 30.76 -18.64 3.70
N VAL A 99 30.92 -19.22 2.51
CA VAL A 99 32.15 -19.89 2.10
C VAL A 99 33.28 -18.87 1.95
N VAL A 100 33.04 -17.75 1.26
CA VAL A 100 34.06 -16.72 1.06
C VAL A 100 34.51 -16.12 2.39
N GLN A 101 33.58 -15.70 3.25
CA GLN A 101 33.96 -15.16 4.56
C GLN A 101 34.61 -16.22 5.45
N GLY A 102 34.14 -17.47 5.40
CA GLY A 102 34.67 -18.58 6.18
C GLY A 102 36.13 -18.88 5.83
N LEU A 103 36.46 -18.87 4.53
CA LEU A 103 37.85 -18.99 4.06
C LEU A 103 38.71 -17.85 4.59
N VAL A 104 38.25 -16.60 4.50
CA VAL A 104 39.02 -15.45 5.00
C VAL A 104 39.25 -15.55 6.51
N PHE A 105 38.21 -15.79 7.30
CA PHE A 105 38.33 -15.96 8.75
C PHE A 105 39.21 -17.14 9.13
N TYR A 106 39.18 -18.24 8.38
CA TYR A 106 40.07 -19.37 8.59
C TYR A 106 41.54 -18.99 8.37
N PHE A 107 41.87 -18.20 7.35
CA PHE A 107 43.23 -17.70 7.14
C PHE A 107 43.66 -16.66 8.19
N LEU A 108 42.72 -15.90 8.75
CA LEU A 108 42.98 -14.89 9.77
C LEU A 108 42.90 -15.43 11.21
N ARG A 109 42.64 -16.74 11.40
CA ARG A 109 42.31 -17.35 12.70
C ARG A 109 43.36 -17.15 13.80
N ASP A 110 44.62 -17.02 13.41
CA ASP A 110 45.75 -16.91 14.35
C ASP A 110 45.99 -15.45 14.78
N SER A 111 45.21 -14.49 14.26
CA SER A 111 45.32 -13.07 14.59
C SER A 111 43.95 -12.49 14.98
N LEU A 112 43.81 -12.14 16.26
CA LEU A 112 42.66 -11.38 16.77
C LEU A 112 42.46 -10.08 15.98
N ARG A 113 43.52 -9.27 15.86
CA ARG A 113 43.51 -7.96 15.20
C ARG A 113 42.87 -8.01 13.81
N PHE A 114 43.43 -8.83 12.91
CA PHE A 114 42.91 -8.94 11.55
C PHE A 114 41.52 -9.58 11.49
N SER A 115 41.19 -10.53 12.37
CA SER A 115 39.84 -11.09 12.46
C SER A 115 38.79 -10.03 12.84
N VAL A 116 39.10 -9.17 13.82
CA VAL A 116 38.22 -8.08 14.25
C VAL A 116 38.09 -7.01 13.15
N ILE A 117 39.18 -6.63 12.50
CA ILE A 117 39.16 -5.68 11.37
C ILE A 117 38.32 -6.22 10.22
N PHE A 118 38.51 -7.48 9.84
CA PHE A 118 37.75 -8.10 8.76
C PHE A 118 36.26 -8.20 9.09
N HIS A 119 35.91 -8.64 10.31
CA HIS A 119 34.53 -8.63 10.78
C HIS A 119 33.91 -7.23 10.69
N SER A 120 34.63 -6.19 11.17
CA SER A 120 34.15 -4.82 11.10
C SER A 120 33.94 -4.32 9.67
N LEU A 121 34.85 -4.67 8.76
CA LEU A 121 34.74 -4.29 7.35
C LEU A 121 33.53 -4.97 6.70
N ALA A 122 33.30 -6.25 6.99
CA ALA A 122 32.13 -6.96 6.51
C ALA A 122 30.83 -6.32 7.00
N VAL A 123 30.76 -5.92 8.27
CA VAL A 123 29.61 -5.19 8.84
C VAL A 123 29.43 -3.83 8.17
N LEU A 124 30.50 -3.08 7.95
CA LEU A 124 30.46 -1.78 7.27
C LEU A 124 29.91 -1.90 5.84
N LEU A 125 30.42 -2.88 5.08
CA LEU A 125 29.97 -3.17 3.72
C LEU A 125 28.50 -3.60 3.70
N CYS A 126 28.09 -4.52 4.58
CA CYS A 126 26.70 -4.95 4.67
C CYS A 126 25.77 -3.80 5.06
N SER A 127 26.20 -2.92 5.96
CA SER A 127 25.44 -1.74 6.37
C SER A 127 25.20 -0.81 5.17
N ALA A 128 26.24 -0.54 4.37
CA ALA A 128 26.12 0.25 3.14
C ALA A 128 25.17 -0.42 2.11
N LEU A 129 25.26 -1.74 1.94
CA LEU A 129 24.37 -2.49 1.06
C LEU A 129 22.90 -2.45 1.54
N VAL A 130 22.66 -2.55 2.84
CA VAL A 130 21.31 -2.43 3.42
C VAL A 130 20.77 -1.02 3.19
N VAL A 131 21.55 0.03 3.47
CA VAL A 131 21.15 1.42 3.21
C VAL A 131 20.83 1.61 1.73
N HIS A 132 21.67 1.12 0.82
CA HIS A 132 21.40 1.19 -0.61
C HIS A 132 20.07 0.54 -1.01
N GLU A 133 19.74 -0.63 -0.44
CA GLU A 133 18.44 -1.26 -0.67
C GLU A 133 17.29 -0.46 -0.04
N ILE A 134 17.48 0.12 1.15
CA ILE A 134 16.48 0.99 1.82
C ILE A 134 16.13 2.20 0.96
N TRP A 135 17.12 2.84 0.35
CA TRP A 135 16.91 4.02 -0.51
C TRP A 135 16.25 3.68 -1.85
N ARG A 136 16.32 2.41 -2.27
CA ARG A 136 15.57 1.89 -3.42
C ARG A 136 14.12 1.56 -3.08
N LEU A 137 13.74 1.53 -1.80
CA LEU A 137 12.35 1.34 -1.40
C LEU A 137 11.54 2.58 -1.78
N GLN A 138 10.49 2.40 -2.60
CA GLN A 138 9.55 3.46 -2.98
C GLN A 138 8.48 3.66 -1.90
N LEU A 139 8.92 4.00 -0.69
CA LEU A 139 8.03 4.23 0.44
C LEU A 139 7.46 5.64 0.42
N ALA A 140 6.15 5.76 0.64
CA ALA A 140 5.48 7.06 0.75
C ALA A 140 5.99 7.88 1.94
N GLN A 141 6.33 7.22 3.06
CA GLN A 141 6.78 7.85 4.29
C GLN A 141 8.32 7.96 4.31
N ARG A 142 8.85 9.07 3.79
CA ARG A 142 10.31 9.31 3.73
C ARG A 142 10.98 9.34 5.10
N ALA A 143 10.27 9.72 6.16
CA ALA A 143 10.80 9.74 7.52
C ALA A 143 11.36 8.36 7.94
N LEU A 144 10.70 7.26 7.57
CA LEU A 144 11.16 5.91 7.92
C LEU A 144 12.41 5.48 7.17
N VAL A 145 12.53 5.87 5.90
CA VAL A 145 13.76 5.66 5.10
C VAL A 145 14.94 6.36 5.78
N TRP A 146 14.74 7.60 6.23
CA TRP A 146 15.73 8.36 6.98
C TRP A 146 16.07 7.72 8.32
N SER A 147 15.07 7.43 9.17
CA SER A 147 15.29 6.82 10.48
C SER A 147 16.05 5.51 10.40
N TRP A 148 15.71 4.65 9.44
CA TRP A 148 16.42 3.38 9.26
C TRP A 148 17.84 3.58 8.73
N SER A 149 18.03 4.52 7.80
CA SER A 149 19.36 4.85 7.29
C SER A 149 20.28 5.43 8.37
N VAL A 150 19.75 6.29 9.25
CA VAL A 150 20.49 6.86 10.38
C VAL A 150 20.90 5.76 11.36
N LEU A 151 20.02 4.81 11.66
CA LEU A 151 20.36 3.66 12.52
C LEU A 151 21.56 2.89 11.95
N TRP A 152 21.52 2.56 10.65
CA TRP A 152 22.64 1.87 9.98
C TRP A 152 23.90 2.71 9.87
N ALA A 153 23.77 4.04 9.73
CA ALA A 153 24.91 4.95 9.71
C ALA A 153 25.62 5.01 11.08
N ILE A 154 24.86 5.08 12.17
CA ILE A 154 25.43 5.02 13.54
C ILE A 154 26.15 3.69 13.75
N HIS A 155 25.52 2.58 13.37
CA HIS A 155 26.11 1.25 13.44
C HIS A 155 27.44 1.20 12.65
N ALA A 156 27.42 1.65 11.39
CA ALA A 156 28.59 1.73 10.53
C ALA A 156 29.72 2.57 11.15
N LEU A 157 29.41 3.72 11.77
CA LEU A 157 30.41 4.58 12.42
C LEU A 157 31.08 3.90 13.62
N VAL A 158 30.33 3.12 14.40
CA VAL A 158 30.86 2.38 15.57
C VAL A 158 31.84 1.29 15.13
N TYR A 159 31.56 0.62 14.00
CA TYR A 159 32.48 -0.36 13.41
C TYR A 159 33.66 0.30 12.69
N LEU A 160 33.47 1.46 12.05
CA LEU A 160 34.57 2.24 11.49
C LEU A 160 35.55 2.68 12.59
N ARG A 161 35.03 3.18 13.72
CA ARG A 161 35.82 3.45 14.93
C ARG A 161 36.62 2.22 15.35
N ARG A 162 35.97 1.05 15.42
CA ARG A 162 36.65 -0.20 15.79
C ARG A 162 37.80 -0.54 14.83
N ILE A 163 37.62 -0.36 13.52
CA ILE A 163 38.70 -0.54 12.52
C ILE A 163 39.87 0.39 12.81
N LEU A 164 39.62 1.69 13.01
CA LEU A 164 40.67 2.68 13.23
C LEU A 164 41.49 2.36 14.50
N LEU A 165 40.83 1.97 15.58
CA LEU A 165 41.49 1.61 16.84
C LEU A 165 42.40 0.39 16.67
N TYR A 166 41.94 -0.70 16.05
CA TYR A 166 42.78 -1.87 15.79
C TYR A 166 43.84 -1.65 14.69
N LEU A 167 43.79 -0.54 13.94
CA LEU A 167 44.81 -0.19 12.96
C LEU A 167 45.92 0.69 13.55
N PHE A 168 45.59 1.63 14.43
CA PHE A 168 46.48 2.74 14.79
C PHE A 168 46.79 2.85 16.29
N ASP A 169 46.02 2.22 17.17
CA ASP A 169 46.23 2.31 18.61
C ASP A 169 47.07 1.11 19.10
N ASN A 170 48.22 1.38 19.71
CA ASN A 170 49.18 0.36 20.12
C ASN A 170 48.61 -0.65 21.13
N ASP A 171 47.70 -0.21 22.00
CA ASP A 171 47.11 -1.09 23.02
C ASP A 171 46.24 -2.16 22.37
N PHE A 172 45.42 -1.77 21.37
CA PHE A 172 44.53 -2.69 20.66
C PHE A 172 45.25 -3.48 19.56
N ILE A 173 46.36 -2.96 19.03
CA ILE A 173 47.23 -3.71 18.11
C ILE A 173 47.86 -4.90 18.82
N ALA A 174 48.24 -4.76 20.10
CA ALA A 174 48.88 -5.80 20.89
C ALA A 174 47.91 -6.77 21.58
N ALA A 175 46.60 -6.48 21.57
CA ALA A 175 45.58 -7.31 22.20
C ALA A 175 45.56 -8.74 21.64
N GLN A 176 45.52 -9.74 22.52
CA GLN A 176 45.49 -11.16 22.16
C GLN A 176 44.13 -11.80 22.43
N SER A 177 43.34 -11.20 23.32
CA SER A 177 41.98 -11.60 23.63
C SER A 177 40.99 -10.42 23.55
N LEU A 178 39.70 -10.73 23.43
CA LEU A 178 38.66 -9.70 23.53
C LEU A 178 38.67 -9.01 24.89
N GLN A 179 39.08 -9.73 25.95
CA GLN A 179 39.16 -9.20 27.31
C GLN A 179 40.24 -8.11 27.44
N ASP A 180 41.33 -8.21 26.68
CA ASP A 180 42.39 -7.21 26.64
C ASP A 180 41.88 -5.88 26.03
N ALA A 181 40.91 -5.97 25.10
CA ALA A 181 40.32 -4.85 24.39
C ALA A 181 38.92 -4.45 24.92
N VAL A 182 38.62 -4.73 26.20
CA VAL A 182 37.27 -4.58 26.78
C VAL A 182 36.67 -3.18 26.58
N THR A 183 37.49 -2.12 26.61
CA THR A 183 37.02 -0.73 26.45
C THR A 183 36.45 -0.47 25.06
N VAL A 184 36.99 -1.12 24.03
CA VAL A 184 36.52 -1.01 22.65
C VAL A 184 35.34 -1.93 22.44
N GLU A 185 35.46 -3.19 22.84
CA GLU A 185 34.44 -4.20 22.60
C GLU A 185 33.16 -3.95 23.41
N ALA A 186 33.25 -3.44 24.63
CA ALA A 186 32.07 -3.11 25.43
C ALA A 186 31.16 -2.09 24.76
N ILE A 187 31.75 -1.09 24.09
CA ILE A 187 30.98 -0.08 23.32
C ILE A 187 30.25 -0.76 22.16
N ASN A 188 30.88 -1.71 21.46
CA ASN A 188 30.25 -2.47 20.38
C ASN A 188 29.08 -3.33 20.88
N TYR A 189 29.21 -4.01 22.03
CA TYR A 189 28.11 -4.77 22.61
C TYR A 189 26.96 -3.88 23.10
N LEU A 190 27.26 -2.77 23.77
CA LEU A 190 26.26 -1.81 24.26
C LEU A 190 25.50 -1.17 23.10
N GLU A 191 26.20 -0.76 22.04
CA GLU A 191 25.55 -0.28 20.83
C GLU A 191 24.71 -1.37 20.18
N GLY A 192 25.21 -2.61 20.09
CA GLY A 192 24.49 -3.74 19.54
C GLY A 192 23.15 -3.99 20.24
N ILE A 193 23.08 -3.83 21.57
CA ILE A 193 21.82 -3.96 22.33
C ILE A 193 20.81 -2.91 21.87
N GLY A 194 21.23 -1.64 21.81
CA GLY A 194 20.36 -0.54 21.34
C GLY A 194 19.96 -0.70 19.87
N PHE A 195 20.90 -1.12 19.02
CA PHE A 195 20.69 -1.37 17.60
C PHE A 195 19.63 -2.45 17.38
N ILE A 196 19.69 -3.57 18.09
CA ILE A 196 18.73 -4.68 17.92
C ILE A 196 17.31 -4.26 18.29
N TYR A 197 17.13 -3.48 19.37
CA TYR A 197 15.81 -2.95 19.72
C TYR A 197 15.27 -2.01 18.63
N ALA A 198 16.07 -1.03 18.20
CA ALA A 198 15.66 -0.07 17.18
C ALA A 198 15.39 -0.76 15.83
N TYR A 199 16.26 -1.70 15.43
CA TYR A 199 16.12 -2.50 14.23
C TYR A 199 14.83 -3.32 14.24
N SER A 200 14.54 -4.01 15.33
CA SER A 200 13.36 -4.86 15.45
C SER A 200 12.06 -4.05 15.43
N LEU A 201 12.05 -2.91 16.13
CA LEU A 201 10.93 -1.97 16.09
C LEU A 201 10.66 -1.46 14.67
N LEU A 202 11.71 -1.04 13.95
CA LEU A 202 11.58 -0.59 12.57
C LEU A 202 11.08 -1.72 11.65
N CYS A 203 11.61 -2.95 11.80
CA CYS A 203 11.14 -4.11 11.04
C CYS A 203 9.63 -4.35 11.22
N VAL A 204 9.13 -4.29 12.45
CA VAL A 204 7.70 -4.41 12.74
C VAL A 204 6.91 -3.27 12.09
N ILE A 205 7.36 -2.02 12.21
CA ILE A 205 6.70 -0.87 11.57
C ILE A 205 6.63 -1.05 10.04
N PHE A 206 7.71 -1.49 9.39
CA PHE A 206 7.72 -1.78 7.95
C PHE A 206 6.72 -2.87 7.56
N THR A 207 6.59 -3.93 8.37
CA THR A 207 5.61 -4.98 8.10
C THR A 207 4.18 -4.47 8.21
N THR A 208 3.88 -3.68 9.24
CA THR A 208 2.58 -3.05 9.46
C THR A 208 2.21 -2.12 8.31
N LEU A 209 3.16 -1.29 7.83
CA LEU A 209 2.92 -0.40 6.70
C LEU A 209 2.64 -1.14 5.41
N ARG A 210 3.36 -2.25 5.17
CA ARG A 210 3.11 -3.08 3.98
C ARG A 210 1.72 -3.71 4.03
N LEU A 211 1.28 -4.16 5.20
CA LEU A 211 -0.07 -4.66 5.39
C LEU A 211 -1.10 -3.54 5.18
N GLN A 212 -0.91 -2.37 5.78
CA GLN A 212 -1.81 -1.23 5.61
C GLN A 212 -1.91 -0.79 4.15
N GLU A 213 -0.79 -0.71 3.44
CA GLU A 213 -0.75 -0.43 2.01
C GLU A 213 -1.51 -1.50 1.22
N LYS A 214 -1.30 -2.79 1.52
CA LYS A 214 -1.99 -3.87 0.84
C LYS A 214 -3.49 -3.91 1.13
N LEU A 215 -3.92 -3.67 2.36
CA LEU A 215 -5.35 -3.54 2.70
C LEU A 215 -5.97 -2.33 1.98
N ARG A 216 -5.24 -1.22 1.93
CA ARG A 216 -5.62 -0.01 1.19
C ARG A 216 -5.68 -0.24 -0.33
N LEU A 217 -4.83 -1.10 -0.90
CA LEU A 217 -4.82 -1.47 -2.32
C LEU A 217 -5.84 -2.58 -2.66
N GLN A 218 -6.10 -3.52 -1.77
CA GLN A 218 -7.10 -4.57 -1.98
C GLN A 218 -8.53 -4.02 -1.97
N ALA A 219 -8.74 -2.86 -1.33
CA ALA A 219 -9.85 -1.99 -1.64
C ALA A 219 -9.57 -1.21 -2.94
N THR A 220 -9.49 -1.87 -4.11
CA THR A 220 -9.50 -1.22 -5.46
C THR A 220 -10.89 -1.23 -6.08
N ARG A 221 -11.73 -2.17 -5.64
CA ARG A 221 -13.10 -2.29 -6.10
C ARG A 221 -14.08 -1.93 -5.00
N ASP A 222 -15.20 -1.34 -5.40
CA ASP A 222 -16.34 -1.14 -4.52
C ASP A 222 -16.95 -2.52 -4.17
N PRO A 223 -17.07 -2.88 -2.89
CA PRO A 223 -17.51 -4.23 -2.49
C PRO A 223 -18.96 -4.54 -2.88
N LEU A 224 -19.79 -3.51 -3.09
CA LEU A 224 -21.19 -3.71 -3.47
C LEU A 224 -21.33 -3.94 -4.97
N THR A 225 -20.67 -3.12 -5.79
CA THR A 225 -20.89 -3.06 -7.25
C THR A 225 -19.77 -3.71 -8.06
N ASN A 226 -18.64 -4.02 -7.42
CA ASN A 226 -17.43 -4.55 -8.06
C ASN A 226 -16.85 -3.64 -9.17
N LEU A 227 -17.24 -2.36 -9.21
CA LEU A 227 -16.59 -1.33 -10.03
C LEU A 227 -15.28 -0.88 -9.40
N LEU A 228 -14.46 -0.11 -10.12
CA LEU A 228 -13.38 0.63 -9.47
C LEU A 228 -13.97 1.52 -8.38
N ASN A 229 -13.28 1.65 -7.26
CA ASN A 229 -13.60 2.72 -6.33
C ASN A 229 -12.87 4.01 -6.73
N ARG A 230 -13.26 5.12 -6.10
CA ARG A 230 -12.70 6.46 -6.38
C ARG A 230 -11.18 6.45 -6.49
N ARG A 231 -10.50 5.79 -5.55
CA ARG A 231 -9.03 5.76 -5.50
C ARG A 231 -8.42 5.00 -6.69
N ALA A 232 -8.91 3.80 -6.98
CA ALA A 232 -8.41 3.01 -8.10
C ALA A 232 -8.69 3.70 -9.45
N PHE A 233 -9.81 4.43 -9.54
CA PHE A 233 -10.10 5.28 -10.69
C PHE A 233 -9.09 6.41 -10.84
N GLU A 234 -8.79 7.16 -9.77
CA GLU A 234 -7.80 8.24 -9.80
C GLU A 234 -6.42 7.73 -10.23
N GLU A 235 -5.94 6.64 -9.64
CA GLU A 235 -4.64 6.03 -9.97
C GLU A 235 -4.58 5.58 -11.44
N ALA A 236 -5.69 5.07 -12.00
CA ALA A 236 -5.78 4.66 -13.40
C ALA A 236 -5.98 5.84 -14.38
N ALA A 237 -6.63 6.93 -13.96
CA ALA A 237 -6.91 8.09 -14.81
C ALA A 237 -5.68 8.99 -15.03
N VAL A 238 -4.79 9.12 -14.04
CA VAL A 238 -3.58 9.97 -14.13
C VAL A 238 -2.71 9.68 -15.36
N PRO A 239 -2.27 8.44 -15.65
CA PRO A 239 -1.43 8.18 -16.82
C PRO A 239 -2.14 8.48 -18.14
N LEU A 240 -3.46 8.28 -18.21
CA LEU A 240 -4.27 8.60 -19.38
C LEU A 240 -4.32 10.12 -19.61
N LEU A 241 -4.57 10.90 -18.56
CA LEU A 241 -4.55 12.37 -18.64
C LEU A 241 -3.18 12.90 -19.08
N CYS A 242 -2.09 12.35 -18.55
CA CYS A 242 -0.74 12.72 -18.99
C CYS A 242 -0.44 12.32 -20.43
N ALA A 243 -1.11 11.30 -20.99
CA ALA A 243 -0.94 10.92 -22.39
C ALA A 243 -1.62 11.93 -23.32
N VAL A 244 -2.79 12.46 -22.95
CA VAL A 244 -3.51 13.48 -23.74
C VAL A 244 -2.65 14.74 -23.90
N THR A 245 -1.97 15.19 -22.85
CA THR A 245 -1.07 16.36 -22.94
C THR A 245 0.14 16.13 -23.86
N ARG A 246 0.45 14.87 -24.19
CA ARG A 246 1.50 14.48 -25.15
C ARG A 246 0.96 14.13 -26.54
N GLY A 247 -0.30 14.47 -26.84
CA GLY A 247 -0.91 14.27 -28.15
C GLY A 247 -1.64 12.95 -28.34
N ALA A 248 -1.93 12.21 -27.25
CA ALA A 248 -2.84 11.06 -27.32
C ALA A 248 -4.29 11.52 -27.63
N PRO A 249 -5.15 10.61 -28.12
CA PRO A 249 -6.54 10.92 -28.43
C PRO A 249 -7.32 11.45 -27.21
N PRO A 250 -8.42 12.21 -27.42
CA PRO A 250 -9.14 12.89 -26.35
C PRO A 250 -9.80 11.90 -25.37
N LEU A 251 -9.91 12.33 -24.12
CA LEU A 251 -10.66 11.63 -23.07
C LEU A 251 -11.96 12.38 -22.77
N SER A 252 -13.02 11.64 -22.47
CA SER A 252 -14.28 12.20 -22.01
C SER A 252 -14.73 11.58 -20.69
N LEU A 253 -15.13 12.41 -19.73
CA LEU A 253 -15.59 11.98 -18.41
C LEU A 253 -17.11 12.13 -18.31
N LEU A 254 -17.80 11.03 -18.01
CA LEU A 254 -19.23 11.02 -17.71
C LEU A 254 -19.41 10.79 -16.21
N VAL A 255 -20.21 11.64 -15.58
CA VAL A 255 -20.59 11.53 -14.17
C VAL A 255 -22.09 11.24 -14.12
N PHE A 256 -22.47 10.24 -13.33
CA PHE A 256 -23.84 9.82 -13.14
C PHE A 256 -24.21 9.93 -11.67
N ASP A 257 -25.42 10.41 -11.43
CA ASP A 257 -26.06 10.48 -10.12
C ASP A 257 -27.45 9.87 -10.26
N LEU A 258 -27.81 8.94 -9.37
CA LEU A 258 -29.11 8.29 -9.43
C LEU A 258 -30.13 9.13 -8.68
N ASP A 259 -30.87 10.00 -9.39
CA ASP A 259 -31.75 11.04 -8.83
C ASP A 259 -32.42 10.70 -7.47
N HIS A 260 -33.66 10.26 -7.34
CA HIS A 260 -34.28 10.11 -6.01
C HIS A 260 -33.86 8.85 -5.23
N PHE A 261 -32.58 8.45 -5.23
CA PHE A 261 -32.11 7.19 -4.64
C PHE A 261 -32.42 7.06 -3.14
N LYS A 262 -32.36 8.17 -2.40
CA LYS A 262 -32.80 8.20 -1.01
C LYS A 262 -34.26 7.77 -0.84
N ALA A 263 -35.18 8.24 -1.70
CA ALA A 263 -36.59 7.86 -1.63
C ALA A 263 -36.79 6.34 -1.90
N VAL A 264 -35.94 5.73 -2.72
CA VAL A 264 -35.94 4.28 -2.94
C VAL A 264 -35.53 3.53 -1.67
N ASN A 265 -34.47 3.99 -1.00
CA ASN A 265 -34.05 3.42 0.28
C ASN A 265 -35.14 3.57 1.34
N ASP A 266 -35.76 4.75 1.42
CA ASP A 266 -36.79 5.05 2.42
C ASP A 266 -38.07 4.23 2.19
N THR A 267 -38.45 3.99 0.92
CA THR A 267 -39.69 3.28 0.57
C THR A 267 -39.53 1.76 0.56
N HIS A 268 -38.38 1.26 0.09
CA HIS A 268 -38.17 -0.17 -0.20
C HIS A 268 -37.04 -0.82 0.62
N GLY A 269 -36.33 -0.03 1.42
CA GLY A 269 -35.22 -0.48 2.26
C GLY A 269 -33.89 -0.60 1.52
N HIS A 270 -32.80 -0.53 2.29
CA HIS A 270 -31.42 -0.53 1.78
C HIS A 270 -31.07 -1.75 0.91
N LYS A 271 -31.66 -2.94 1.17
CA LYS A 271 -31.42 -4.12 0.33
C LYS A 271 -31.91 -3.93 -1.11
N VAL A 272 -32.98 -3.16 -1.32
CA VAL A 272 -33.48 -2.83 -2.66
C VAL A 272 -32.61 -1.75 -3.29
N GLY A 273 -32.18 -0.74 -2.52
CA GLY A 273 -31.19 0.23 -2.99
C GLY A 273 -29.88 -0.41 -3.45
N ASP A 274 -29.39 -1.41 -2.71
CA ASP A 274 -28.19 -2.18 -3.08
C ASP A 274 -28.34 -2.89 -4.42
N LEU A 275 -29.51 -3.45 -4.70
CA LEU A 275 -29.82 -4.08 -5.99
C LEU A 275 -29.84 -3.05 -7.12
N VAL A 276 -30.39 -1.85 -6.86
CA VAL A 276 -30.39 -0.73 -7.82
C VAL A 276 -28.96 -0.32 -8.18
N LEU A 277 -28.09 -0.15 -7.18
CA LEU A 277 -26.69 0.20 -7.39
C LEU A 277 -25.94 -0.87 -8.17
N LYS A 278 -26.12 -2.16 -7.82
CA LYS A 278 -25.52 -3.30 -8.55
C LYS A 278 -25.95 -3.35 -10.01
N ARG A 279 -27.24 -3.09 -10.28
CA ARG A 279 -27.79 -3.13 -11.63
C ARG A 279 -27.29 -1.96 -12.47
N PHE A 280 -27.24 -0.76 -11.91
CA PHE A 280 -26.67 0.39 -12.59
C PHE A 280 -25.20 0.18 -12.94
N ALA A 281 -24.43 -0.34 -11.99
CA ALA A 281 -23.04 -0.71 -12.19
C ALA A 281 -22.86 -1.71 -13.35
N GLY A 282 -23.70 -2.75 -13.40
CA GLY A 282 -23.70 -3.72 -14.49
C GLY A 282 -24.02 -3.07 -15.85
N GLN A 283 -24.95 -2.12 -15.89
CA GLN A 283 -25.28 -1.40 -17.12
C GLN A 283 -24.16 -0.47 -17.60
N LEU A 284 -23.47 0.21 -16.67
CA LEU A 284 -22.30 1.02 -17.00
C LEU A 284 -21.18 0.14 -17.55
N GLN A 285 -20.88 -0.99 -16.91
CA GLN A 285 -19.89 -1.96 -17.41
C GLN A 285 -20.25 -2.48 -18.80
N ALA A 286 -21.51 -2.85 -19.04
CA ALA A 286 -21.98 -3.33 -20.33
C ALA A 286 -21.95 -2.24 -21.43
N SER A 287 -21.88 -0.97 -21.06
CA SER A 287 -21.83 0.17 -21.98
C SER A 287 -20.41 0.69 -22.22
N ALA A 288 -19.46 0.27 -21.38
CA ALA A 288 -18.04 0.63 -21.44
C ALA A 288 -17.30 -0.27 -22.46
N ARG A 289 -16.32 0.31 -23.14
CA ARG A 289 -15.42 -0.40 -24.06
C ARG A 289 -14.17 -0.89 -23.31
N PRO A 290 -13.41 -1.84 -23.87
CA PRO A 290 -12.07 -2.13 -23.39
C PRO A 290 -11.22 -0.85 -23.36
N GLY A 291 -10.65 -0.53 -22.20
CA GLY A 291 -9.87 0.69 -21.97
C GLY A 291 -10.62 1.80 -21.24
N ASP A 292 -11.95 1.81 -21.27
CA ASP A 292 -12.76 2.74 -20.48
C ASP A 292 -12.69 2.40 -18.99
N LEU A 293 -12.74 3.40 -18.11
CA LEU A 293 -12.72 3.21 -16.67
C LEU A 293 -14.10 3.43 -16.07
N VAL A 294 -14.65 2.42 -15.40
CA VAL A 294 -15.94 2.51 -14.69
C VAL A 294 -15.72 2.49 -13.19
N CYS A 295 -16.25 3.51 -12.51
CA CYS A 295 -16.01 3.76 -11.10
C CYS A 295 -17.32 4.07 -10.36
N ARG A 296 -17.42 3.63 -9.11
CA ARG A 296 -18.37 4.19 -8.14
C ARG A 296 -17.61 5.17 -7.24
N LEU A 297 -17.96 6.46 -7.32
CA LEU A 297 -17.30 7.51 -6.54
C LEU A 297 -17.81 7.57 -5.09
N GLY A 298 -19.08 7.26 -4.87
CA GLY A 298 -19.77 7.47 -3.60
C GLY A 298 -21.05 6.65 -3.46
N GLY A 299 -21.98 7.11 -2.62
CA GLY A 299 -23.23 6.41 -2.31
C GLY A 299 -24.04 6.04 -3.56
N GLU A 300 -24.44 7.03 -4.34
CA GLU A 300 -25.21 6.84 -5.58
C GLU A 300 -24.54 7.43 -6.83
N GLU A 301 -23.30 7.88 -6.67
CA GLU A 301 -22.50 8.55 -7.70
C GLU A 301 -21.59 7.57 -8.44
N PHE A 302 -21.63 7.61 -9.77
CA PHE A 302 -20.81 6.78 -10.65
C PHE A 302 -20.09 7.62 -11.69
N VAL A 303 -18.99 7.07 -12.22
CA VAL A 303 -18.19 7.71 -13.25
C VAL A 303 -17.82 6.70 -14.33
N LEU A 304 -17.82 7.17 -15.57
CA LEU A 304 -17.30 6.49 -16.73
C LEU A 304 -16.31 7.41 -17.45
N LEU A 305 -15.03 7.05 -17.46
CA LEU A 305 -14.03 7.70 -18.29
C LEU A 305 -13.92 6.95 -19.62
N LEU A 306 -14.27 7.64 -20.70
CA LEU A 306 -14.17 7.16 -22.07
C LEU A 306 -12.81 7.52 -22.65
N VAL A 307 -12.10 6.51 -23.15
CA VAL A 307 -10.82 6.68 -23.85
C VAL A 307 -11.07 6.84 -25.34
N ASP A 308 -10.33 7.75 -25.98
CA ASP A 308 -10.48 8.06 -27.41
C ASP A 308 -11.92 8.43 -27.77
N ALA A 309 -12.47 9.36 -26.99
CA ALA A 309 -13.83 9.82 -27.15
C ALA A 309 -13.88 11.34 -27.06
N ASP A 310 -14.31 11.96 -28.16
CA ASP A 310 -14.72 13.35 -28.16
C ASP A 310 -16.07 13.53 -27.45
N GLN A 311 -16.43 14.78 -27.26
CA GLN A 311 -17.66 15.20 -26.60
C GLN A 311 -18.93 14.71 -27.32
N ALA A 312 -18.95 14.63 -28.66
CA ALA A 312 -20.11 14.14 -29.41
C ALA A 312 -20.29 12.62 -29.23
N GLN A 313 -19.20 11.87 -29.18
CA GLN A 313 -19.20 10.45 -28.85
C GLN A 313 -19.63 10.22 -27.39
N ALA A 314 -19.12 11.02 -26.46
CA ALA A 314 -19.49 10.96 -25.05
C ALA A 314 -21.00 11.21 -24.85
N THR A 315 -21.56 12.21 -25.53
CA THR A 315 -23.01 12.48 -25.54
C THR A 315 -23.81 11.25 -25.98
N ARG A 316 -23.42 10.63 -27.09
CA ARG A 316 -24.10 9.44 -27.63
C ARG A 316 -24.06 8.26 -26.66
N VAL A 317 -22.92 8.06 -26.00
CA VAL A 317 -22.79 7.00 -24.98
C VAL A 317 -23.66 7.31 -23.77
N ALA A 318 -23.66 8.54 -23.28
CA ALA A 318 -24.49 8.97 -22.15
C ALA A 318 -25.99 8.81 -22.44
N GLU A 319 -26.47 9.26 -23.60
CA GLU A 319 -27.87 9.12 -24.02
C GLU A 319 -28.29 7.66 -24.17
N ARG A 320 -27.41 6.81 -24.73
CA ARG A 320 -27.66 5.38 -24.83
C ARG A 320 -27.80 4.73 -23.45
N ILE A 321 -26.92 5.09 -22.50
CA ILE A 321 -27.00 4.61 -21.11
C ILE A 321 -28.31 5.08 -20.47
N ARG A 322 -28.66 6.36 -20.63
CA ARG A 322 -29.91 6.94 -20.13
C ARG A 322 -31.14 6.20 -20.65
N HIS A 323 -31.24 6.01 -21.96
CA HIS A 323 -32.37 5.38 -22.61
C HIS A 323 -32.54 3.94 -22.15
N LYS A 324 -31.45 3.15 -22.17
CA LYS A 324 -31.45 1.77 -21.67
C LYS A 324 -31.88 1.69 -20.20
N TRP A 325 -31.48 2.66 -19.38
CA TRP A 325 -31.84 2.68 -17.96
C TRP A 325 -33.34 2.93 -17.77
N GLN A 326 -33.90 3.87 -18.53
CA GLN A 326 -35.32 4.21 -18.50
C GLN A 326 -36.21 3.09 -19.05
N GLU A 327 -35.77 2.38 -20.09
CA GLU A 327 -36.52 1.29 -20.71
C GLU A 327 -36.42 -0.03 -19.94
N SER A 328 -35.47 -0.15 -19.03
CA SER A 328 -35.27 -1.37 -18.26
C SER A 328 -36.51 -1.66 -17.41
N LEU A 329 -37.14 -2.80 -17.65
CA LEU A 329 -38.15 -3.38 -16.77
C LEU A 329 -37.45 -4.03 -15.56
N TRP A 330 -37.87 -3.66 -14.36
CA TRP A 330 -37.25 -4.12 -13.11
C TRP A 330 -38.09 -5.23 -12.50
N LEU A 331 -37.58 -6.45 -12.50
CA LEU A 331 -38.12 -7.53 -11.67
C LEU A 331 -37.31 -7.58 -10.38
N VAL A 332 -37.90 -7.16 -9.27
CA VAL A 332 -37.31 -7.35 -7.94
C VAL A 332 -38.04 -8.53 -7.31
N THR A 333 -37.34 -9.65 -7.15
CA THR A 333 -37.87 -10.81 -6.41
C THR A 333 -37.38 -10.70 -4.97
N LEU A 334 -38.28 -10.31 -4.07
CA LEU A 334 -38.00 -10.30 -2.63
C LEU A 334 -38.42 -11.65 -2.05
N CYS A 335 -37.43 -12.47 -1.69
CA CYS A 335 -37.66 -13.74 -1.01
C CYS A 335 -37.79 -13.46 0.49
N ARG A 336 -38.99 -13.60 1.07
CA ARG A 336 -39.24 -13.40 2.51
C ARG A 336 -38.92 -14.65 3.35
N SER A 337 -38.90 -15.84 2.74
CA SER A 337 -38.46 -17.13 3.30
C SER A 337 -38.50 -18.22 2.21
N ALA A 338 -37.94 -19.41 2.47
CA ALA A 338 -37.74 -20.52 1.52
C ALA A 338 -39.00 -21.05 0.78
N ALA A 339 -40.20 -20.52 1.05
CA ALA A 339 -41.45 -20.97 0.43
C ALA A 339 -42.32 -19.85 -0.17
N ARG A 340 -41.90 -18.57 -0.16
CA ARG A 340 -42.67 -17.46 -0.79
C ARG A 340 -41.76 -16.44 -1.46
N CYS A 341 -41.65 -16.54 -2.79
CA CYS A 341 -41.12 -15.48 -3.64
C CYS A 341 -42.27 -14.56 -4.06
N LEU A 342 -42.25 -13.29 -3.64
CA LEU A 342 -43.04 -12.25 -4.30
C LEU A 342 -42.16 -11.63 -5.39
N SER A 343 -42.53 -11.88 -6.65
CA SER A 343 -41.97 -11.20 -7.81
C SER A 343 -42.81 -9.96 -8.07
N ALA A 344 -42.24 -8.77 -7.85
CA ALA A 344 -42.88 -7.52 -8.24
C ALA A 344 -42.11 -6.90 -9.40
N SER A 345 -42.79 -6.66 -10.51
CA SER A 345 -42.25 -5.86 -11.61
C SER A 345 -42.49 -4.39 -11.29
N PHE A 346 -41.43 -3.65 -10.99
CA PHE A 346 -41.50 -2.20 -10.91
C PHE A 346 -41.05 -1.60 -12.24
N ARG A 347 -41.76 -0.60 -12.72
CA ARG A 347 -41.25 0.34 -13.71
C ARG A 347 -40.96 1.61 -12.92
N LEU A 348 -39.71 2.06 -12.86
CA LEU A 348 -39.39 3.31 -12.16
C LEU A 348 -40.10 4.45 -12.92
N PRO A 349 -41.08 5.15 -12.33
CA PRO A 349 -41.81 6.19 -13.05
C PRO A 349 -40.90 7.41 -13.20
N GLY A 350 -40.63 7.83 -14.44
CA GLY A 350 -40.28 9.22 -14.76
C GLY A 350 -38.93 9.75 -14.26
N TRP A 351 -37.86 8.95 -14.28
CA TRP A 351 -36.52 9.46 -13.93
C TRP A 351 -35.89 10.14 -15.15
N THR A 352 -36.00 11.46 -15.21
CA THR A 352 -35.29 12.32 -16.17
C THR A 352 -33.86 12.53 -15.69
N MET A 353 -32.86 11.88 -16.32
CA MET A 353 -31.49 12.39 -16.19
C MET A 353 -31.49 13.83 -16.71
N LYS A 354 -30.93 14.76 -15.94
CA LYS A 354 -30.84 16.16 -16.38
C LYS A 354 -30.09 16.24 -17.71
N PRO A 355 -30.50 17.14 -18.63
CA PRO A 355 -29.92 17.23 -19.96
C PRO A 355 -28.43 17.52 -19.90
N PHE A 356 -27.71 16.76 -20.73
CA PHE A 356 -26.29 16.89 -21.01
C PHE A 356 -25.99 18.28 -21.58
N THR A 357 -25.00 19.01 -21.03
CA THR A 357 -24.35 20.10 -21.77
C THR A 357 -22.95 19.69 -22.14
N ALA A 358 -22.79 19.49 -23.44
CA ALA A 358 -21.55 19.18 -24.09
C ALA A 358 -20.57 20.36 -23.90
N CYS A 359 -19.30 20.13 -23.53
CA CYS A 359 -18.23 21.13 -23.65
C CYS A 359 -17.10 20.68 -24.61
N SER A 360 -16.78 21.54 -25.58
CA SER A 360 -15.73 21.33 -26.58
C SER A 360 -14.72 22.45 -26.45
N THR A 361 -13.68 22.18 -25.69
CA THR A 361 -12.26 22.56 -25.86
C THR A 361 -11.57 22.33 -24.51
N GLY A 362 -10.67 21.34 -24.42
CA GLY A 362 -9.83 21.11 -23.23
C GLY A 362 -10.57 21.02 -21.88
N LEU A 363 -11.15 19.85 -21.57
CA LEU A 363 -11.65 19.46 -20.23
C LEU A 363 -12.48 20.53 -19.48
N THR A 364 -13.79 20.57 -19.75
CA THR A 364 -14.75 21.29 -18.91
C THR A 364 -15.84 20.33 -18.42
N VAL A 365 -15.84 20.09 -17.11
CA VAL A 365 -16.82 19.30 -16.36
C VAL A 365 -18.09 20.13 -16.18
N ARG A 366 -19.28 19.63 -16.56
CA ARG A 366 -20.56 20.26 -16.17
C ARG A 366 -21.33 19.43 -15.14
N TYR A 367 -21.32 20.04 -13.97
CA TYR A 367 -21.95 19.75 -12.68
C TYR A 367 -23.49 19.72 -12.73
N ILE A 368 -24.09 18.76 -12.03
CA ILE A 368 -25.50 18.76 -11.63
C ILE A 368 -25.58 19.08 -10.12
N ARG A 369 -26.47 20.02 -9.74
CA ARG A 369 -26.64 20.55 -8.37
C ARG A 369 -26.80 19.44 -7.28
N PRO A 370 -26.10 19.57 -6.13
CA PRO A 370 -26.21 18.68 -4.99
C PRO A 370 -27.30 19.16 -4.03
N SER A 371 -28.06 18.22 -3.49
CA SER A 371 -28.55 18.35 -2.12
C SER A 371 -27.53 17.69 -1.18
N ARG A 372 -26.75 18.53 -0.49
CA ARG A 372 -25.85 18.26 0.67
C ARG A 372 -24.39 17.85 0.39
N VAL A 373 -23.56 18.90 0.35
CA VAL A 373 -22.18 19.09 0.86
C VAL A 373 -21.45 17.85 1.43
N VAL A 374 -20.62 17.15 0.62
CA VAL A 374 -19.40 16.44 1.09
C VAL A 374 -18.28 16.31 0.00
N ALA A 375 -18.53 16.48 -1.31
CA ALA A 375 -17.56 16.07 -2.35
C ALA A 375 -16.50 17.11 -2.81
N THR A 376 -15.96 17.98 -1.94
CA THR A 376 -15.31 19.23 -2.38
C THR A 376 -13.78 19.26 -2.56
N ARG A 377 -13.01 18.18 -2.34
CA ARG A 377 -11.51 18.32 -2.28
C ARG A 377 -10.69 17.84 -3.48
N LEU A 378 -11.22 17.05 -4.41
CA LEU A 378 -10.42 16.46 -5.50
C LEU A 378 -10.72 17.07 -6.89
N LEU A 379 -11.96 17.54 -7.11
CA LEU A 379 -12.36 18.20 -8.36
C LEU A 379 -11.90 19.66 -8.44
N ALA A 380 -11.61 20.30 -7.31
CA ALA A 380 -11.30 21.73 -7.22
C ALA A 380 -9.87 22.10 -7.66
N HIS A 381 -8.92 21.16 -7.63
CA HIS A 381 -7.52 21.43 -8.01
C HIS A 381 -7.21 21.17 -9.49
N LEU A 382 -8.13 20.55 -10.23
CA LEU A 382 -7.92 20.21 -11.64
C LEU A 382 -8.86 20.98 -12.60
N PHE A 383 -9.95 21.59 -12.10
CA PHE A 383 -10.98 22.19 -12.95
C PHE A 383 -11.56 23.48 -12.33
N GLU A 384 -11.41 24.63 -13.00
CA GLU A 384 -12.02 25.91 -12.59
C GLU A 384 -13.50 26.01 -13.01
N PRO A 385 -14.41 26.55 -12.17
CA PRO A 385 -15.82 26.72 -12.52
C PRO A 385 -16.11 28.10 -13.14
N VAL A 386 -16.71 28.13 -14.34
CA VAL A 386 -17.34 29.33 -14.93
C VAL A 386 -18.86 29.18 -14.90
N THR A 387 -19.55 30.13 -14.26
CA THR A 387 -21.02 30.20 -14.16
C THR A 387 -21.62 30.99 -15.32
N VAL A 388 -22.63 30.43 -16.00
CA VAL A 388 -23.51 31.18 -16.91
C VAL A 388 -24.96 30.93 -16.51
N SER A 389 -25.69 32.00 -16.18
CA SER A 389 -27.12 31.96 -15.86
C SER A 389 -27.97 32.14 -17.11
N TRP A 390 -29.09 31.44 -17.22
CA TRP A 390 -30.14 31.74 -18.20
C TRP A 390 -31.44 32.09 -17.47
N ARG A 391 -31.94 33.32 -17.68
CA ARG A 391 -33.33 33.74 -17.43
C ARG A 391 -34.11 33.67 -18.75
N SER A 392 -35.29 33.05 -18.68
CA SER A 392 -36.52 33.22 -19.47
C SER A 392 -36.45 33.45 -20.99
N GLN A 393 -37.17 32.60 -21.75
CA GLN A 393 -38.24 33.01 -22.66
C GLN A 393 -38.92 31.78 -23.29
N MET A 394 -40.19 31.54 -22.95
CA MET A 394 -41.17 30.96 -23.87
C MET A 394 -42.58 31.22 -23.32
N SER A 395 -43.11 32.37 -23.70
CA SER A 395 -44.55 32.65 -23.75
C SER A 395 -45.14 32.06 -25.03
N SER A 396 -46.46 31.84 -24.98
CA SER A 396 -47.41 31.62 -26.09
C SER A 396 -47.33 30.31 -26.87
N CYS A 397 -48.16 29.34 -26.46
CA CYS A 397 -49.20 28.71 -27.32
C CYS A 397 -50.31 28.11 -26.42
N LEU A 398 -51.32 28.92 -26.12
CA LEU A 398 -52.72 28.51 -25.83
C LEU A 398 -53.40 28.35 -27.21
N CYS A 399 -54.37 27.48 -27.51
CA CYS A 399 -55.63 27.08 -26.86
C CYS A 399 -56.36 26.10 -27.86
N PRO A 400 -57.67 25.74 -27.75
CA PRO A 400 -58.53 25.28 -26.64
C PRO A 400 -59.31 23.97 -27.00
N LEU A 401 -59.93 23.29 -26.01
CA LEU A 401 -61.30 22.73 -26.09
C LEU A 401 -61.75 22.07 -24.76
N ASN A 402 -62.29 22.92 -23.90
CA ASN A 402 -63.55 22.81 -23.15
C ASN A 402 -64.42 21.53 -23.32
N LEU A 403 -64.84 20.89 -22.21
CA LEU A 403 -66.23 20.93 -21.68
C LEU A 403 -66.49 19.98 -20.47
N HIS A 404 -67.01 20.61 -19.41
CA HIS A 404 -68.06 20.18 -18.47
C HIS A 404 -67.81 19.41 -17.16
N ARG A 405 -68.61 19.86 -16.19
CA ARG A 405 -68.67 19.64 -14.74
C ARG A 405 -69.57 18.45 -14.37
N ALA A 406 -69.18 17.72 -13.32
CA ALA A 406 -70.00 17.12 -12.22
C ALA A 406 -71.15 16.11 -12.58
N PRO A 407 -71.71 15.29 -11.64
CA PRO A 407 -71.58 15.33 -10.18
C PRO A 407 -71.38 13.98 -9.43
N LEU A 408 -71.03 14.14 -8.14
CA LEU A 408 -71.39 13.36 -6.94
C LEU A 408 -72.41 12.22 -7.11
N TRP A 409 -72.09 11.01 -6.64
CA TRP A 409 -73.02 10.09 -5.95
C TRP A 409 -72.25 9.28 -4.90
N GLY A 410 -72.83 9.17 -3.70
CA GLY A 410 -72.32 8.37 -2.59
C GLY A 410 -73.04 7.05 -2.40
N LEU A 411 -72.57 6.31 -1.39
CA LEU A 411 -73.17 5.17 -0.68
C LEU A 411 -73.37 3.85 -1.45
N ARG A 412 -72.57 2.85 -1.09
CA ARG A 412 -72.99 1.76 -0.18
C ARG A 412 -71.80 1.22 0.60
#